data_AF-A0A916MLX7-F1
#
_entry.id   AF-A0A916MLX7-F1
#
_cell.length_a   1.000
_cell.length_b   1.000
_cell.length_c   1.000
_cell.angle_alpha   90.00
_cell.angle_beta   90.00
_cell.angle_gamma   90.00
#
_symmetry.space_group_name_H-M   'P 1'
#
loop_
_entity.id
_entity.type
_entity.pdbx_description
1 polymer ?
#
loop_
_entity_poly.entity_id
_entity_poly.type
_entity_poly.pdbx_seq_one_letter_code
_entity_poly.pdbx_strand_id
1 'polypeptide(L)'
;MNILSFLVQLFYGGLGNLAAYLAAHVLLCLLPAFYIAGAMTALIPKETVTRFLGRNTPKFVSYPAAALAGSVLAVCSCTIVPLFAGIYKKGAGLGPAITFLFFAPAANILALIYTGGVIGPDLAFARLFLSLAFGIGIGLIMALIFRTEDAEHDAATDTMFAGQKSMRRAALIFLLVLVALLLSGTLKVGLLTDTYATLTLPISGMDKFQGWLYALVPFDPAKGEEGVSAQGAILIGLLALIGLASWRGIENIFDGFNRWTWVSLVLVGITLLTAAVGMSPHTGGLDILINGKFFGVLIALAILGWILKKHLSEDETRDFLWESWKFVKQIFPLLVVGVFAVGVIRELIKPEWIEALAGRNTLLGNLAGVVFGVFMYFPTLVEVPIAQMFLNLGMHRGPLLAYLMADPELSLQSILITATIIGRLKAWTYVFWVALFSTLAGLIYGAWVDGASFGLVSLYLFVFLALLSGLLWFFNHRNTRKMAIAH
;
A
#
# COMPACT_ATOMS: atom_id res chain seq x y z
N MET A 1 34.56 15.25 3.92
CA MET A 1 33.69 14.80 5.02
C MET A 1 34.37 13.68 5.78
N ASN A 2 34.36 13.71 7.11
CA ASN A 2 34.85 12.59 7.91
C ASN A 2 33.87 11.41 7.77
N ILE A 3 34.38 10.18 7.76
CA ILE A 3 33.52 8.97 7.63
C ILE A 3 32.45 8.95 8.73
N LEU A 4 32.81 9.36 9.95
CA LEU A 4 31.88 9.49 11.06
C LEU A 4 30.75 10.48 10.78
N SER A 5 31.05 11.67 10.24
CA SER A 5 30.00 12.66 9.93
C SER A 5 29.08 12.18 8.82
N PHE A 6 29.62 11.43 7.85
CA PHE A 6 28.83 10.81 6.80
C PHE A 6 27.89 9.71 7.32
N LEU A 7 28.38 8.79 8.16
CA LEU A 7 27.55 7.75 8.76
C LEU A 7 26.44 8.33 9.65
N VAL A 8 26.76 9.39 10.40
CA VAL A 8 25.80 10.10 11.24
C VAL A 8 24.72 10.77 10.36
N GLN A 9 25.09 11.42 9.26
CA GLN A 9 24.14 12.00 8.31
C GLN A 9 23.20 10.94 7.72
N LEU A 10 23.73 9.79 7.30
CA LEU A 10 22.93 8.68 6.79
C LEU A 10 21.93 8.18 7.84
N PHE A 11 22.38 8.00 9.08
CA PHE A 11 21.53 7.53 10.18
C PHE A 11 20.40 8.53 10.49
N TYR A 12 20.71 9.83 10.54
CA TYR A 12 19.70 10.88 10.72
C TYR A 12 18.72 10.95 9.55
N GLY A 13 19.18 10.78 8.31
CA GLY A 13 18.29 10.71 7.13
C GLY A 13 17.30 9.54 7.23
N GLY A 14 17.78 8.36 7.65
CA GLY A 14 16.93 7.20 7.94
C GLY A 14 15.89 7.47 9.03
N LEU A 15 16.30 8.05 10.16
CA LEU A 15 15.41 8.39 11.27
C LEU A 15 14.38 9.46 10.87
N GLY A 16 14.81 10.47 10.12
CA GLY A 16 13.94 11.54 9.66
C GLY A 16 12.86 11.04 8.73
N ASN A 17 13.23 10.22 7.73
CA ASN A 17 12.28 9.59 6.82
C ASN A 17 11.27 8.72 7.57
N LEU A 18 11.73 7.94 8.56
CA LEU A 18 10.85 7.13 9.38
C LEU A 18 9.88 7.99 10.20
N ALA A 19 10.36 9.03 10.87
CA ALA A 19 9.53 9.91 11.68
C ALA A 19 8.46 10.63 10.83
N ALA A 20 8.84 11.16 9.67
CA ALA A 20 7.92 11.76 8.72
C ALA A 20 6.86 10.76 8.22
N TYR A 21 7.29 9.56 7.87
CA TYR A 21 6.40 8.49 7.43
C TYR A 21 5.39 8.06 8.52
N LEU A 22 5.86 7.88 9.77
CA LEU A 22 5.00 7.54 10.90
C LEU A 22 3.98 8.64 11.20
N ALA A 23 4.39 9.91 11.10
CA ALA A 23 3.53 11.06 11.35
C ALA A 23 2.44 11.23 10.30
N ALA A 24 2.79 11.12 9.02
CA ALA A 24 1.89 11.47 7.92
C ALA A 24 1.08 10.27 7.38
N HIS A 25 1.68 9.08 7.29
CA HIS A 25 1.14 7.99 6.47
C HIS A 25 0.62 6.78 7.28
N VAL A 26 1.13 6.54 8.50
CA VAL A 26 0.71 5.37 9.28
C VAL A 26 -0.70 5.49 9.84
N LEU A 27 -1.17 6.70 10.15
CA LEU A 27 -2.35 6.85 10.99
C LEU A 27 -3.67 6.79 10.22
N LEU A 28 -3.89 7.71 9.30
CA LEU A 28 -5.15 7.77 8.56
C LEU A 28 -5.26 6.69 7.46
N CYS A 29 -4.19 5.97 7.18
CA CYS A 29 -4.12 5.00 6.09
C CYS A 29 -3.82 3.59 6.63
N LEU A 30 -2.65 3.38 7.24
CA LEU A 30 -2.19 2.05 7.64
C LEU A 30 -2.99 1.45 8.81
N LEU A 31 -3.33 2.26 9.82
CA LEU A 31 -4.08 1.79 10.99
C LEU A 31 -5.50 1.30 10.61
N PRO A 32 -6.34 2.05 9.87
CA PRO A 32 -7.59 1.54 9.32
C PRO A 32 -7.38 0.28 8.45
N ALA A 33 -6.32 0.21 7.64
CA ALA A 33 -6.06 -0.95 6.80
C ALA A 33 -5.79 -2.23 7.61
N PHE A 34 -5.09 -2.15 8.75
CA PHE A 34 -4.92 -3.30 9.66
C PHE A 34 -6.25 -3.76 10.25
N TYR A 35 -7.12 -2.83 10.64
CA TYR A 35 -8.46 -3.16 11.12
C TYR A 35 -9.35 -3.73 10.01
N ILE A 36 -9.27 -3.21 8.78
CA ILE A 36 -9.97 -3.81 7.63
C ILE A 36 -9.47 -5.24 7.42
N ALA A 37 -8.15 -5.48 7.38
CA ALA A 37 -7.59 -6.82 7.21
C ALA A 37 -8.03 -7.79 8.32
N GLY A 38 -8.05 -7.33 9.58
CA GLY A 38 -8.56 -8.10 10.72
C GLY A 38 -10.06 -8.40 10.60
N ALA A 39 -10.87 -7.40 10.23
CA ALA A 39 -12.31 -7.57 10.02
C ALA A 39 -12.60 -8.50 8.83
N MET A 40 -11.81 -8.42 7.76
CA MET A 40 -11.91 -9.33 6.63
C MET A 40 -11.59 -10.77 7.02
N THR A 41 -10.58 -10.98 7.87
CA THR A 41 -10.20 -12.32 8.31
C THR A 41 -11.22 -12.91 9.28
N ALA A 42 -11.68 -12.12 10.25
CA ALA A 42 -12.56 -12.58 11.33
C ALA A 42 -14.04 -12.62 10.91
N LEU A 43 -14.56 -11.56 10.26
CA LEU A 43 -15.99 -11.34 10.11
C LEU A 43 -16.55 -11.74 8.73
N ILE A 44 -15.70 -11.84 7.71
CA ILE A 44 -16.13 -12.21 6.36
C ILE A 44 -16.11 -13.74 6.21
N PRO A 45 -17.20 -14.39 5.77
CA PRO A 45 -17.20 -15.81 5.42
C PRO A 45 -16.31 -16.09 4.21
N LYS A 46 -15.61 -17.23 4.21
CA LYS A 46 -14.71 -17.65 3.11
C LYS A 46 -15.42 -17.59 1.77
N GLU A 47 -16.66 -18.06 1.70
CA GLU A 47 -17.48 -18.16 0.49
C GLU A 47 -17.68 -16.80 -0.19
N THR A 48 -17.70 -15.71 0.57
CA THR A 48 -17.87 -14.37 0.00
C THR A 48 -16.63 -13.94 -0.79
N VAL A 49 -15.45 -14.22 -0.24
CA VAL A 49 -14.17 -13.92 -0.89
C VAL A 49 -13.95 -14.86 -2.06
N THR A 50 -14.15 -16.17 -1.85
CA THR A 50 -13.88 -17.18 -2.89
C THR A 50 -14.87 -17.12 -4.04
N ARG A 51 -16.12 -16.69 -3.82
CA ARG A 51 -17.09 -16.49 -4.91
C ARG A 51 -16.56 -15.58 -6.02
N PHE A 52 -15.78 -14.56 -5.70
CA PHE A 52 -15.20 -13.65 -6.69
C PHE A 52 -13.71 -13.89 -6.90
N LEU A 53 -12.94 -14.12 -5.84
CA LEU A 53 -11.47 -14.16 -5.90
C LEU A 53 -10.91 -15.57 -5.69
N GLY A 54 -11.76 -16.59 -5.61
CA GLY A 54 -11.34 -17.96 -5.34
C GLY A 54 -10.55 -18.57 -6.50
N ARG A 55 -9.74 -19.56 -6.17
CA ARG A 55 -8.92 -20.31 -7.13
C ARG A 55 -9.76 -20.95 -8.25
N ASN A 56 -10.91 -21.52 -7.89
CA ASN A 56 -11.80 -22.23 -8.82
C ASN A 56 -12.79 -21.30 -9.53
N THR A 57 -12.80 -20.01 -9.18
CA THR A 57 -13.69 -19.02 -9.79
C THR A 57 -13.24 -18.74 -11.22
N PRO A 58 -14.17 -18.65 -12.20
CA PRO A 58 -13.80 -18.43 -13.59
C PRO A 58 -12.91 -17.19 -13.75
N LYS A 59 -11.83 -17.33 -14.52
CA LYS A 59 -10.79 -16.30 -14.66
C LYS A 59 -11.33 -14.96 -15.17
N PHE A 60 -12.36 -14.99 -16.01
CA PHE A 60 -13.03 -13.79 -16.52
C PHE A 60 -13.86 -13.04 -15.46
N VAL A 61 -14.13 -13.66 -14.31
CA VAL A 61 -14.75 -13.01 -13.15
C VAL A 61 -13.68 -12.58 -12.16
N SER A 62 -12.76 -13.48 -11.80
CA SER A 62 -11.86 -13.26 -10.68
C SER A 62 -10.79 -12.21 -10.91
N TYR A 63 -10.23 -12.14 -12.11
CA TYR A 63 -9.19 -11.16 -12.44
C TYR A 63 -9.75 -9.75 -12.60
N PRO A 64 -10.86 -9.52 -13.34
CA PRO A 64 -11.50 -8.20 -13.37
C PRO A 64 -12.02 -7.77 -11.99
N ALA A 65 -12.59 -8.67 -11.20
CA ALA A 65 -13.03 -8.34 -9.84
C ALA A 65 -11.86 -7.90 -8.95
N ALA A 66 -10.73 -8.60 -9.01
CA ALA A 66 -9.50 -8.23 -8.30
C ALA A 66 -8.99 -6.86 -8.74
N ALA A 67 -8.90 -6.61 -10.04
CA ALA A 67 -8.43 -5.35 -10.59
C ALA A 67 -9.35 -4.17 -10.18
N LEU A 68 -10.67 -4.33 -10.33
CA LEU A 68 -11.65 -3.31 -9.96
C LEU A 68 -11.63 -3.03 -8.46
N ALA A 69 -11.61 -4.06 -7.61
CA ALA A 69 -11.52 -3.90 -6.17
C ALA A 69 -10.25 -3.12 -5.77
N GLY A 70 -9.12 -3.39 -6.43
CA GLY A 70 -7.86 -2.70 -6.18
C GLY A 70 -7.88 -1.23 -6.57
N SER A 71 -8.29 -0.93 -7.81
CA SER A 71 -8.28 0.43 -8.36
C SER A 71 -9.23 1.38 -7.63
N VAL A 72 -10.38 0.88 -7.16
CA VAL A 72 -11.39 1.70 -6.45
C VAL A 72 -10.92 2.13 -5.05
N LEU A 73 -10.12 1.31 -4.36
CA LEU A 73 -9.77 1.56 -2.96
C LEU A 73 -8.80 2.74 -2.75
N ALA A 74 -8.26 3.34 -3.83
CA ALA A 74 -7.33 4.47 -3.78
C ALA A 74 -6.24 4.31 -2.70
N VAL A 75 -5.70 3.10 -2.59
CA VAL A 75 -4.73 2.67 -1.57
C VAL A 75 -3.31 2.69 -2.12
N CYS A 76 -2.34 2.95 -1.24
CA CYS A 76 -0.92 2.85 -1.54
C CYS A 76 -0.39 1.43 -1.21
N SER A 77 0.88 1.18 -1.55
CA SER A 77 1.53 -0.11 -1.29
C SER A 77 1.50 -0.53 0.19
N CYS A 78 1.57 0.42 1.12
CA CYS A 78 1.55 0.10 2.54
C CYS A 78 0.18 -0.35 3.05
N THR A 79 -0.92 0.07 2.41
CA THR A 79 -2.28 -0.35 2.79
C THR A 79 -2.80 -1.52 1.99
N ILE A 80 -2.37 -1.69 0.74
CA ILE A 80 -2.77 -2.85 -0.05
C ILE A 80 -2.21 -4.15 0.51
N VAL A 81 -1.02 -4.15 1.11
CA VAL A 81 -0.38 -5.39 1.60
C VAL A 81 -1.16 -6.03 2.77
N PRO A 82 -1.59 -5.30 3.82
CA PRO A 82 -2.51 -5.84 4.82
C PRO A 82 -3.83 -6.35 4.23
N LEU A 83 -4.44 -5.61 3.29
CA LEU A 83 -5.69 -6.01 2.64
C LEU A 83 -5.51 -7.30 1.82
N PHE A 84 -4.41 -7.38 1.06
CA PHE A 84 -3.96 -8.58 0.36
C PHE A 84 -3.79 -9.76 1.33
N ALA A 85 -3.13 -9.54 2.46
CA ALA A 85 -2.97 -10.57 3.50
C ALA A 85 -4.32 -11.08 4.01
N GLY A 86 -5.27 -10.17 4.26
CA GLY A 86 -6.63 -10.49 4.69
C GLY A 86 -7.39 -11.35 3.67
N ILE A 87 -7.44 -10.94 2.39
CA ILE A 87 -8.14 -11.71 1.34
C ILE A 87 -7.47 -13.05 1.07
N TYR A 88 -6.14 -13.10 1.04
CA TYR A 88 -5.39 -14.32 0.74
C TYR A 88 -5.54 -15.34 1.86
N LYS A 89 -5.44 -14.90 3.12
CA LYS A 89 -5.68 -15.74 4.29
C LYS A 89 -7.12 -16.28 4.33
N LYS A 90 -8.09 -15.53 3.81
CA LYS A 90 -9.48 -15.97 3.69
C LYS A 90 -9.75 -16.92 2.51
N GLY A 91 -8.74 -17.26 1.70
CA GLY A 91 -8.83 -18.25 0.63
C GLY A 91 -8.96 -17.67 -0.78
N ALA A 92 -8.70 -16.37 -0.98
CA ALA A 92 -8.50 -15.87 -2.35
C ALA A 92 -7.37 -16.66 -3.04
N GLY A 93 -7.58 -17.05 -4.30
CA GLY A 93 -6.55 -17.73 -5.08
C GLY A 93 -5.36 -16.81 -5.31
N LEU A 94 -4.16 -17.40 -5.40
CA LEU A 94 -2.90 -16.67 -5.56
C LEU A 94 -2.92 -15.70 -6.74
N GLY A 95 -3.47 -16.11 -7.89
CA GLY A 95 -3.49 -15.27 -9.09
C GLY A 95 -4.33 -13.99 -8.96
N PRO A 96 -5.63 -14.08 -8.63
CA PRO A 96 -6.46 -12.91 -8.33
C PRO A 96 -5.89 -12.06 -7.19
N ALA A 97 -5.35 -12.67 -6.13
CA ALA A 97 -4.74 -11.93 -5.02
C ALA A 97 -3.51 -11.12 -5.45
N ILE A 98 -2.63 -11.69 -6.30
CA ILE A 98 -1.49 -10.97 -6.88
C ILE A 98 -1.93 -9.87 -7.85
N THR A 99 -2.99 -10.13 -8.63
CA THR A 99 -3.57 -9.11 -9.52
C THR A 99 -4.06 -7.90 -8.72
N PHE A 100 -4.75 -8.15 -7.60
CA PHE A 100 -5.19 -7.11 -6.66
C PHE A 100 -4.00 -6.37 -6.05
N LEU A 101 -2.98 -7.10 -5.58
CA LEU A 101 -1.78 -6.53 -4.96
C LEU A 101 -1.01 -5.60 -5.90
N PHE A 102 -0.85 -5.99 -7.17
CA PHE A 102 -0.13 -5.21 -8.18
C PHE A 102 -0.96 -4.04 -8.72
N PHE A 103 -2.21 -4.30 -9.13
CA PHE A 103 -2.97 -3.30 -9.88
C PHE A 103 -3.50 -2.15 -9.01
N ALA A 104 -3.76 -2.40 -7.72
CA ALA A 104 -4.35 -1.39 -6.83
C ALA A 104 -3.52 -0.10 -6.72
N PRO A 105 -2.21 -0.14 -6.39
CA PRO A 105 -1.40 1.06 -6.39
C PRO A 105 -1.04 1.56 -7.81
N ALA A 106 -0.77 0.66 -8.77
CA ALA A 106 -0.40 1.03 -10.14
C ALA A 106 -1.48 1.82 -10.89
N ALA A 107 -2.76 1.50 -10.66
CA ALA A 107 -3.92 2.10 -11.33
C ALA A 107 -4.87 2.78 -10.34
N ASN A 108 -4.33 3.37 -9.28
CA ASN A 108 -5.09 4.22 -8.39
C ASN A 108 -5.66 5.43 -9.15
N ILE A 109 -6.97 5.65 -9.05
CA ILE A 109 -7.66 6.75 -9.73
C ILE A 109 -7.04 8.13 -9.46
N LEU A 110 -6.60 8.39 -8.23
CA LEU A 110 -5.96 9.67 -7.89
C LEU A 110 -4.59 9.80 -8.55
N ALA A 111 -3.82 8.70 -8.61
CA ALA A 111 -2.53 8.67 -9.28
C ALA A 111 -2.67 8.93 -10.78
N LEU A 112 -3.67 8.32 -11.41
CA LEU A 112 -3.94 8.45 -12.85
C LEU A 112 -4.40 9.86 -13.20
N ILE A 113 -5.32 10.44 -12.42
CA ILE A 113 -5.76 11.83 -12.61
C ILE A 113 -4.57 12.79 -12.45
N TYR A 114 -3.76 12.60 -11.41
CA TYR A 114 -2.65 13.50 -11.14
C TYR A 114 -1.52 13.35 -12.17
N THR A 115 -1.19 12.12 -12.56
CA THR A 115 -0.24 11.82 -13.66
C THR A 115 -0.72 12.45 -14.97
N GLY A 116 -2.01 12.29 -15.29
CA GLY A 116 -2.62 12.87 -16.49
C GLY A 116 -2.61 14.38 -16.51
N GLY A 117 -2.83 15.01 -15.36
CA GLY A 117 -2.85 16.47 -15.21
C GLY A 117 -1.47 17.13 -15.15
N VAL A 118 -0.47 16.48 -14.54
CA VAL A 118 0.88 17.05 -14.36
C VAL A 118 1.84 16.66 -15.48
N ILE A 119 1.88 15.37 -15.85
CA ILE A 119 2.91 14.83 -16.76
C ILE A 119 2.38 14.67 -18.18
N GLY A 120 1.15 14.17 -18.31
CA GLY A 120 0.47 14.04 -19.59
C GLY A 120 -0.55 12.90 -19.63
N PRO A 121 -1.66 13.08 -20.37
CA PRO A 121 -2.73 12.09 -20.46
C PRO A 121 -2.27 10.79 -21.14
N ASP A 122 -1.34 10.87 -22.09
CA ASP A 122 -0.70 9.74 -22.77
C ASP A 122 -0.02 8.78 -21.79
N LEU A 123 0.74 9.31 -20.82
CA LEU A 123 1.38 8.51 -19.78
C LEU A 123 0.35 7.86 -18.85
N ALA A 124 -0.69 8.60 -18.46
CA ALA A 124 -1.75 8.07 -17.59
C ALA A 124 -2.53 6.94 -18.27
N PHE A 125 -2.86 7.07 -19.56
CA PHE A 125 -3.48 5.99 -20.33
C PHE A 125 -2.55 4.78 -20.43
N ALA A 126 -1.28 4.98 -20.78
CA ALA A 126 -0.31 3.89 -20.84
C ALA A 126 -0.19 3.17 -19.49
N ARG A 127 -0.10 3.91 -18.39
CA ARG A 127 -0.06 3.39 -17.02
C ARG A 127 -1.28 2.53 -16.71
N LEU A 128 -2.50 3.00 -17.02
CA LEU A 128 -3.73 2.23 -16.78
C LEU A 128 -3.79 0.92 -17.58
N PHE A 129 -3.56 0.97 -18.90
CA PHE A 129 -3.70 -0.21 -19.75
C PHE A 129 -2.58 -1.23 -19.53
N LEU A 130 -1.33 -0.77 -19.41
CA LEU A 130 -0.19 -1.66 -19.18
C LEU A 130 -0.25 -2.28 -17.79
N SER A 131 -0.60 -1.52 -16.74
CA SER A 131 -0.76 -2.10 -15.40
C SER A 131 -1.89 -3.11 -15.34
N LEU A 132 -3.01 -2.89 -16.04
CA LEU A 132 -4.11 -3.86 -16.09
C LEU A 132 -3.68 -5.15 -16.79
N ALA A 133 -3.10 -5.03 -18.00
CA ALA A 133 -2.65 -6.17 -18.78
C ALA A 133 -1.57 -6.98 -18.03
N PHE A 134 -0.61 -6.28 -17.43
CA PHE A 134 0.53 -6.90 -16.76
C PHE A 134 0.16 -7.42 -15.37
N GLY A 135 -0.68 -6.73 -14.62
CA GLY A 135 -1.20 -7.24 -13.34
C GLY A 135 -1.94 -8.56 -13.50
N ILE A 136 -2.83 -8.65 -14.50
CA ILE A 136 -3.53 -9.89 -14.84
C ILE A 136 -2.55 -10.95 -15.33
N GLY A 137 -1.59 -10.57 -16.20
CA GLY A 137 -0.54 -11.45 -16.69
C GLY A 137 0.29 -12.08 -15.58
N ILE A 138 0.81 -11.26 -14.66
CA ILE A 138 1.59 -11.71 -13.49
C ILE A 138 0.75 -12.63 -12.61
N GLY A 139 -0.51 -12.27 -12.33
CA GLY A 139 -1.42 -13.12 -11.56
C GLY A 139 -1.64 -14.50 -12.21
N LEU A 140 -1.85 -14.55 -13.53
CA LEU A 140 -2.02 -15.81 -14.26
C LEU A 140 -0.76 -16.67 -14.22
N ILE A 141 0.41 -16.06 -14.38
CA ILE A 141 1.70 -16.76 -14.28
C ILE A 141 1.90 -17.34 -12.89
N MET A 142 1.66 -16.54 -11.84
CA MET A 142 1.81 -16.95 -10.45
C MET A 142 0.88 -18.13 -10.11
N ALA A 143 -0.38 -18.07 -10.55
CA ALA A 143 -1.34 -19.17 -10.37
C ALA A 143 -0.94 -20.46 -11.10
N LEU A 144 -0.23 -20.35 -12.22
CA LEU A 144 0.22 -21.51 -12.99
C LEU A 144 1.51 -22.12 -12.43
N ILE A 145 2.46 -21.30 -11.98
CA ILE A 145 3.72 -21.76 -11.38
C ILE A 145 3.44 -22.47 -10.05
N PHE A 146 2.64 -21.86 -9.18
CA PHE A 146 2.38 -22.36 -7.81
C PHE A 146 1.03 -23.06 -7.69
N ARG A 147 0.61 -23.75 -8.76
CA ARG A 147 -0.72 -24.37 -8.83
C ARG A 147 -0.93 -25.40 -7.71
N THR A 148 0.09 -26.16 -7.34
CA THR A 148 -0.06 -27.21 -6.31
C THR A 148 -0.21 -26.57 -4.93
N GLU A 149 0.68 -25.65 -4.58
CA GLU A 149 0.68 -24.96 -3.28
C GLU A 149 -0.56 -24.08 -3.09
N ASP A 150 -1.09 -23.51 -4.16
CA ASP A 150 -2.35 -22.76 -4.13
C ASP A 150 -3.58 -23.69 -4.00
N ALA A 151 -3.48 -24.97 -4.40
CA ALA A 151 -4.52 -25.97 -4.11
C ALA A 151 -4.49 -26.39 -2.63
N GLU A 152 -3.29 -26.61 -2.09
CA GLU A 152 -3.08 -26.93 -0.67
C GLU A 152 -3.57 -25.79 0.22
N HIS A 153 -3.30 -24.54 -0.16
CA HIS A 153 -3.80 -23.36 0.55
C HIS A 153 -5.33 -23.27 0.54
N ASP A 154 -5.97 -23.54 -0.61
CA ASP A 154 -7.43 -23.55 -0.71
C ASP A 154 -8.03 -24.65 0.19
N ALA A 155 -7.49 -25.86 0.14
CA ALA A 155 -7.92 -26.97 1.00
C ALA A 155 -7.71 -26.68 2.50
N ALA A 156 -6.57 -26.10 2.88
CA ALA A 156 -6.28 -25.72 4.26
C ALA A 156 -7.23 -24.61 4.75
N THR A 157 -7.59 -23.65 3.91
CA THR A 157 -8.55 -22.61 4.28
C THR A 157 -9.99 -23.14 4.36
N ASP A 158 -10.36 -24.16 3.57
CA ASP A 158 -11.64 -24.85 3.72
C ASP A 158 -11.78 -25.52 5.08
N THR A 159 -10.72 -26.18 5.57
CA THR A 159 -10.74 -26.80 6.90
C THR A 159 -10.74 -25.77 8.02
N MET A 160 -9.95 -24.69 7.89
CA MET A 160 -9.87 -23.63 8.90
C MET A 160 -11.15 -22.80 9.05
N PHE A 161 -11.91 -22.62 7.96
CA PHE A 161 -13.14 -21.80 7.96
C PHE A 161 -14.42 -22.64 7.76
N ALA A 162 -14.33 -23.95 7.96
CA ALA A 162 -15.48 -24.86 7.87
C ALA A 162 -16.60 -24.43 8.84
N GLY A 163 -17.82 -24.26 8.30
CA GLY A 163 -19.01 -23.99 9.11
C GLY A 163 -19.34 -22.51 9.37
N GLN A 164 -18.63 -21.57 8.74
CA GLN A 164 -18.97 -20.14 8.84
C GLN A 164 -20.27 -19.83 8.09
N LYS A 165 -21.31 -19.35 8.80
CA LYS A 165 -22.61 -19.00 8.18
C LYS A 165 -22.50 -17.73 7.31
N SER A 166 -23.51 -17.50 6.47
CA SER A 166 -23.62 -16.32 5.61
C SER A 166 -23.31 -15.01 6.35
N MET A 167 -22.70 -14.07 5.63
CA MET A 167 -22.27 -12.79 6.19
C MET A 167 -23.44 -12.05 6.87
N ARG A 168 -23.32 -11.78 8.17
CA ARG A 168 -24.31 -10.97 8.88
C ARG A 168 -24.27 -9.54 8.35
N ARG A 169 -25.43 -8.92 8.12
CA ARG A 169 -25.52 -7.53 7.63
C ARG A 169 -24.69 -6.55 8.47
N ALA A 170 -24.64 -6.75 9.77
CA ALA A 170 -23.83 -5.93 10.67
C ALA A 170 -22.32 -5.99 10.36
N ALA A 171 -21.78 -7.17 10.01
CA ALA A 171 -20.37 -7.33 9.64
C ALA A 171 -20.05 -6.64 8.31
N LEU A 172 -20.96 -6.70 7.33
CA LEU A 172 -20.83 -5.98 6.08
C LEU A 172 -20.82 -4.47 6.30
N ILE A 173 -21.78 -3.95 7.07
CA ILE A 173 -21.85 -2.52 7.39
C ILE A 173 -20.59 -2.09 8.16
N PHE A 174 -20.13 -2.88 9.13
CA PHE A 174 -18.90 -2.63 9.87
C PHE A 174 -17.69 -2.49 8.93
N LEU A 175 -17.52 -3.42 7.99
CA LEU A 175 -16.46 -3.38 6.99
C LEU A 175 -16.57 -2.16 6.08
N LEU A 176 -17.78 -1.84 5.59
CA LEU A 176 -18.01 -0.68 4.74
C LEU A 176 -17.70 0.64 5.46
N VAL A 177 -18.00 0.73 6.76
CA VAL A 177 -17.67 1.91 7.57
C VAL A 177 -16.15 1.99 7.81
N LEU A 178 -15.44 0.87 7.96
CA LEU A 178 -13.97 0.87 8.00
C LEU A 178 -13.36 1.32 6.67
N VAL A 179 -13.91 0.90 5.53
CA VAL A 179 -13.50 1.41 4.21
C VAL A 179 -13.79 2.91 4.09
N ALA A 180 -14.95 3.37 4.55
CA ALA A 180 -15.29 4.79 4.56
C ALA A 180 -14.35 5.60 5.48
N LEU A 181 -13.95 5.05 6.63
CA LEU A 181 -12.94 5.65 7.52
C LEU A 181 -11.59 5.81 6.79
N LEU A 182 -11.13 4.76 6.10
CA LEU A 182 -9.90 4.81 5.30
C LEU A 182 -10.00 5.87 4.20
N LEU A 183 -11.09 5.86 3.42
CA LEU A 183 -11.31 6.82 2.33
C LEU A 183 -11.42 8.26 2.83
N SER A 184 -12.07 8.49 3.98
CA SER A 184 -12.16 9.81 4.59
C SER A 184 -10.78 10.37 4.98
N GLY A 185 -9.82 9.51 5.32
CA GLY A 185 -8.46 9.91 5.64
C GLY A 185 -7.60 10.20 4.40
N THR A 186 -7.77 9.41 3.34
CA THR A 186 -6.88 9.39 2.16
C THR A 186 -7.35 10.25 1.00
N LEU A 187 -8.67 10.42 0.80
CA LEU A 187 -9.20 11.18 -0.32
C LEU A 187 -8.90 12.68 -0.19
N LYS A 188 -8.34 13.26 -1.26
CA LYS A 188 -8.07 14.69 -1.40
C LYS A 188 -9.19 15.40 -2.17
N VAL A 189 -10.40 15.34 -1.63
CA VAL A 189 -11.56 16.06 -2.18
C VAL A 189 -11.78 17.31 -1.34
N GLY A 190 -12.13 18.44 -1.98
CA GLY A 190 -12.38 19.74 -1.30
C GLY A 190 -13.26 19.59 -0.05
N LEU A 191 -14.38 18.87 -0.17
CA LEU A 191 -15.28 18.56 0.96
C LEU A 191 -14.56 18.00 2.20
N LEU A 192 -13.50 17.21 2.03
CA LEU A 192 -12.72 16.64 3.13
C LEU A 192 -11.53 17.53 3.51
N THR A 193 -10.88 18.17 2.54
CA THR A 193 -9.66 18.95 2.77
C THR A 193 -9.90 20.38 3.22
N ASP A 194 -11.05 20.96 2.92
CA ASP A 194 -11.39 22.33 3.27
C ASP A 194 -11.57 22.48 4.79
N THR A 195 -11.10 23.60 5.32
CA THR A 195 -11.24 23.94 6.74
C THR A 195 -12.58 24.62 6.98
N TYR A 196 -13.38 24.05 7.88
CA TYR A 196 -14.71 24.57 8.21
C TYR A 196 -14.73 25.38 9.50
N ALA A 197 -13.80 25.10 10.42
CA ALA A 197 -13.63 25.86 11.65
C ALA A 197 -12.16 25.89 12.05
N THR A 198 -11.73 27.02 12.62
CA THR A 198 -10.39 27.19 13.18
C THR A 198 -10.52 27.53 14.66
N LEU A 199 -9.85 26.76 15.52
CA LEU A 199 -9.82 26.98 16.96
C LEU A 199 -8.39 27.37 17.36
N THR A 200 -8.20 28.63 17.76
CA THR A 200 -6.91 29.12 18.24
C THR A 200 -6.79 28.85 19.74
N LEU A 201 -5.89 27.94 20.13
CA LEU A 201 -5.57 27.67 21.53
C LEU A 201 -4.42 28.55 22.00
N PRO A 202 -4.51 29.20 23.18
CA PRO A 202 -3.44 30.03 23.73
C PRO A 202 -2.32 29.19 24.37
N ILE A 203 -1.73 28.28 23.59
CA ILE A 203 -0.60 27.44 24.00
C ILE A 203 0.69 28.12 23.54
N SER A 204 1.43 28.72 24.48
CA SER A 204 2.73 29.33 24.19
C SER A 204 3.83 28.26 24.05
N GLY A 205 4.75 28.47 23.09
CA GLY A 205 5.95 27.63 22.92
C GLY A 205 5.83 26.49 21.90
N MET A 206 4.68 26.30 21.25
CA MET A 206 4.54 25.32 20.16
C MET A 206 5.33 25.68 18.90
N ASP A 207 5.52 26.97 18.65
CA ASP A 207 6.43 27.51 17.64
C ASP A 207 7.89 27.12 17.93
N LYS A 208 8.33 27.26 19.19
CA LYS A 208 9.68 26.85 19.62
C LYS A 208 9.87 25.34 19.53
N PHE A 209 8.85 24.57 19.91
CA PHE A 209 8.89 23.12 19.78
C PHE A 209 8.98 22.68 18.31
N GLN A 210 8.21 23.31 17.42
CA GLN A 210 8.29 23.07 15.98
C GLN A 210 9.69 23.41 15.42
N GLY A 211 10.27 24.53 15.83
CA GLY A 211 11.63 24.92 15.44
C GLY A 211 12.69 23.93 15.95
N TRP A 212 12.54 23.44 17.18
CA TRP A 212 13.41 22.42 17.75
C TRP A 212 13.32 21.09 16.98
N LEU A 213 12.13 20.66 16.57
CA LEU A 213 11.95 19.46 15.75
C LEU A 213 12.64 19.58 14.39
N TYR A 214 12.54 20.73 13.72
CA TYR A 214 13.23 20.97 12.44
C TYR A 214 14.74 21.07 12.59
N ALA A 215 15.25 21.52 13.74
CA ALA A 215 16.68 21.48 14.03
C ALA A 215 17.18 20.06 14.35
N LEU A 216 16.35 19.25 15.01
CA LEU A 216 16.67 17.87 15.37
C LEU A 216 16.66 16.93 14.16
N VAL A 217 15.70 17.14 13.25
CA VAL A 217 15.55 16.40 12.00
C VAL A 217 15.48 17.42 10.86
N PRO A 218 16.64 17.83 10.32
CA PRO A 218 16.68 18.64 9.11
C PRO A 218 16.03 17.86 7.96
N PHE A 219 15.28 18.56 7.11
CA PHE A 219 14.65 17.97 5.94
C PHE A 219 14.87 18.88 4.74
N ASP A 220 15.00 18.27 3.56
CA ASP A 220 15.08 18.96 2.27
C ASP A 220 13.83 18.68 1.42
N PRO A 221 12.90 19.66 1.31
CA PRO A 221 11.73 19.54 0.46
C PRO A 221 12.05 19.27 -1.01
N ALA A 222 13.20 19.74 -1.50
CA ALA A 222 13.61 19.57 -2.90
C ALA A 222 13.98 18.11 -3.20
N LYS A 223 14.47 17.38 -2.19
CA LYS A 223 14.66 15.94 -2.28
C LYS A 223 13.36 15.16 -2.13
N GLY A 224 12.26 15.80 -1.71
CA GLY A 224 10.96 15.21 -1.38
C GLY A 224 10.87 14.71 0.07
N GLU A 225 11.64 15.29 0.98
CA GLU A 225 11.58 14.97 2.42
C GLU A 225 10.50 15.81 3.10
N GLU A 226 9.76 15.20 4.03
CA GLU A 226 8.81 15.89 4.89
C GLU A 226 9.43 16.06 6.28
N GLY A 227 9.37 17.27 6.84
CA GLY A 227 9.84 17.53 8.20
C GLY A 227 8.90 16.94 9.26
N VAL A 228 9.43 16.68 10.45
CA VAL A 228 8.61 16.23 11.58
C VAL A 228 7.85 17.43 12.16
N SER A 229 6.54 17.48 11.93
CA SER A 229 5.68 18.51 12.53
C SER A 229 5.44 18.26 14.02
N ALA A 230 5.07 19.30 14.77
CA ALA A 230 4.69 19.18 16.18
C ALA A 230 3.52 18.21 16.36
N GLN A 231 2.53 18.28 15.45
CA GLN A 231 1.46 17.29 15.36
C GLN A 231 2.01 15.89 15.11
N GLY A 232 2.93 15.74 14.15
CA GLY A 232 3.59 14.48 13.86
C GLY A 232 4.28 13.86 15.07
N ALA A 233 4.98 14.66 15.88
CA ALA A 233 5.61 14.20 17.11
C ALA A 233 4.57 13.72 18.15
N ILE A 234 3.46 14.46 18.32
CA ILE A 234 2.34 14.04 19.19
C ILE A 234 1.76 12.70 18.69
N LEU A 235 1.55 12.58 17.39
CA LEU A 235 1.01 11.39 16.74
C LEU A 235 1.93 10.16 16.90
N ILE A 236 3.25 10.33 16.79
CA ILE A 236 4.23 9.27 17.07
C ILE A 236 4.15 8.84 18.55
N GLY A 237 4.03 9.80 19.47
CA GLY A 237 3.83 9.50 20.90
C GLY A 237 2.56 8.69 21.15
N LEU A 238 1.44 9.07 20.52
CA LEU A 238 0.17 8.34 20.60
C LEU A 238 0.27 6.93 20.00
N LEU A 239 0.97 6.77 18.87
CA LEU A 239 1.25 5.45 18.28
C LEU A 239 2.02 4.54 19.25
N ALA A 240 3.04 5.06 19.93
CA ALA A 240 3.78 4.30 20.93
C ALA A 240 2.87 3.85 22.10
N LEU A 241 1.99 4.74 22.57
CA LEU A 241 0.99 4.43 23.60
C LEU A 241 -0.02 3.38 23.13
N ILE A 242 -0.48 3.44 21.88
CA ILE A 242 -1.34 2.40 21.28
C ILE A 242 -0.61 1.06 21.29
N GLY A 243 0.66 1.02 20.89
CA GLY A 243 1.46 -0.21 20.89
C GLY A 243 1.57 -0.82 22.29
N LEU A 244 1.91 0.00 23.31
CA LEU A 244 2.01 -0.44 24.70
C LEU A 244 0.65 -0.92 25.26
N ALA A 245 -0.43 -0.18 25.00
CA ALA A 245 -1.77 -0.55 25.44
C ALA A 245 -2.27 -1.81 24.74
N SER A 246 -2.00 -1.98 23.45
CA SER A 246 -2.38 -3.16 22.67
C SER A 246 -1.60 -4.39 23.11
N TRP A 247 -0.31 -4.25 23.43
CA TRP A 247 0.49 -5.36 23.94
C TRP A 247 0.02 -5.83 25.33
N ARG A 248 -0.45 -4.93 26.19
CA ARG A 248 -1.05 -5.32 27.49
C ARG A 248 -2.52 -5.76 27.38
N GLY A 249 -3.21 -5.29 26.35
CA GLY A 249 -4.64 -5.50 26.14
C GLY A 249 -4.93 -6.64 25.17
N ILE A 250 -4.77 -6.35 23.88
CA ILE A 250 -5.15 -7.21 22.76
C ILE A 250 -4.29 -8.48 22.69
N GLU A 251 -3.04 -8.46 23.18
CA GLU A 251 -2.18 -9.66 23.19
C GLU A 251 -2.82 -10.85 23.93
N ASN A 252 -3.47 -10.58 25.06
CA ASN A 252 -4.05 -11.59 25.94
C ASN A 252 -5.58 -11.58 25.85
N ILE A 253 -6.15 -11.20 24.70
CA ILE A 253 -7.59 -11.00 24.55
C ILE A 253 -8.42 -12.28 24.68
N PHE A 254 -7.78 -13.46 24.53
CA PHE A 254 -8.40 -14.76 24.75
C PHE A 254 -8.59 -15.11 26.24
N ASP A 255 -7.85 -14.46 27.14
CA ASP A 255 -8.07 -14.57 28.59
C ASP A 255 -9.27 -13.71 29.05
N GLY A 256 -9.80 -12.87 28.16
CA GLY A 256 -10.93 -11.97 28.40
C GLY A 256 -10.60 -10.50 28.12
N PHE A 257 -11.65 -9.68 28.01
CA PHE A 257 -11.51 -8.24 27.77
C PHE A 257 -11.03 -7.53 29.03
N ASN A 258 -9.84 -6.91 28.96
CA ASN A 258 -9.29 -6.11 30.05
C ASN A 258 -9.41 -4.60 29.80
N ARG A 259 -9.09 -3.78 30.82
CA ARG A 259 -9.12 -2.31 30.69
C ARG A 259 -8.18 -1.79 29.60
N TRP A 260 -7.03 -2.43 29.40
CA TRP A 260 -6.04 -2.04 28.38
C TRP A 260 -6.55 -2.23 26.94
N THR A 261 -7.43 -3.19 26.71
CA THR A 261 -8.09 -3.40 25.41
C THR A 261 -8.93 -2.17 25.04
N TRP A 262 -9.75 -1.69 25.97
CA TRP A 262 -10.57 -0.49 25.78
C TRP A 262 -9.72 0.78 25.70
N VAL A 263 -8.66 0.89 26.52
CA VAL A 263 -7.70 2.00 26.42
C VAL A 263 -7.04 2.05 25.05
N SER A 264 -6.64 0.90 24.49
CA SER A 264 -6.09 0.83 23.13
C SER A 264 -7.08 1.35 22.09
N LEU A 265 -8.34 0.90 22.12
CA LEU A 265 -9.38 1.37 21.18
C LEU A 265 -9.67 2.87 21.30
N VAL A 266 -9.71 3.40 22.53
CA VAL A 266 -9.89 4.83 22.78
C VAL A 266 -8.69 5.62 22.26
N LEU A 267 -7.46 5.15 22.51
CA LEU A 267 -6.24 5.77 21.99
C LEU A 267 -6.23 5.76 20.45
N VAL A 268 -6.64 4.67 19.81
CA VAL A 268 -6.80 4.61 18.35
C VAL A 268 -7.78 5.67 17.85
N GLY A 269 -8.95 5.79 18.48
CA GLY A 269 -9.92 6.83 18.14
C GLY A 269 -9.37 8.25 18.31
N ILE A 270 -8.74 8.55 19.44
CA ILE A 270 -8.11 9.85 19.71
C ILE A 270 -7.03 10.15 18.68
N THR A 271 -6.23 9.16 18.31
CA THR A 271 -5.11 9.34 17.39
C THR A 271 -5.61 9.60 15.97
N LEU A 272 -6.64 8.87 15.52
CA LEU A 272 -7.27 9.12 14.21
C LEU A 272 -7.93 10.50 14.16
N LEU A 273 -8.61 10.94 15.22
CA LEU A 273 -9.18 12.29 15.30
C LEU A 273 -8.10 13.36 15.29
N THR A 274 -7.02 13.16 16.06
CA THR A 274 -5.88 14.09 16.09
C THR A 274 -5.20 14.17 14.72
N ALA A 275 -5.09 13.06 14.00
CA ALA A 275 -4.51 13.03 12.66
C ALA A 275 -5.42 13.65 11.59
N ALA A 276 -6.75 13.62 11.79
CA ALA A 276 -7.73 14.15 10.85
C ALA A 276 -7.89 15.69 10.89
N VAL A 277 -7.28 16.33 11.88
CA VAL A 277 -7.29 17.78 12.12
C VAL A 277 -5.96 18.36 11.62
N GLY A 278 -5.96 19.60 11.12
CA GLY A 278 -4.71 20.32 10.83
C GLY A 278 -4.24 21.08 12.06
N MET A 279 -2.92 21.11 12.32
CA MET A 279 -2.34 21.94 13.37
C MET A 279 -1.28 22.88 12.79
N SER A 280 -1.47 24.18 12.96
CA SER A 280 -0.48 25.20 12.58
C SER A 280 -0.01 25.98 13.81
N PRO A 281 1.19 25.67 14.33
CA PRO A 281 1.81 26.46 15.40
C PRO A 281 2.15 27.87 14.92
N HIS A 282 1.82 28.90 15.71
CA HIS A 282 2.21 30.29 15.45
C HIS A 282 2.70 30.98 16.72
N THR A 283 3.25 32.18 16.59
CA THR A 283 3.74 32.94 17.74
C THR A 283 2.59 33.24 18.70
N GLY A 284 2.66 32.71 19.92
CA GLY A 284 1.65 32.94 20.97
C GLY A 284 0.40 32.06 20.93
N GLY A 285 0.30 31.07 20.04
CA GLY A 285 -0.83 30.15 20.00
C GLY A 285 -0.69 28.97 19.05
N LEU A 286 -1.69 28.09 19.06
CA LEU A 286 -1.81 26.95 18.17
C LEU A 286 -3.17 26.99 17.48
N ASP A 287 -3.17 27.11 16.16
CA ASP A 287 -4.40 27.01 15.37
C ASP A 287 -4.71 25.55 15.05
N ILE A 288 -5.89 25.12 15.48
CA ILE A 288 -6.46 23.82 15.20
C ILE A 288 -7.48 23.97 14.07
N LEU A 289 -7.15 23.44 12.91
CA LEU A 289 -7.92 23.50 11.66
C LEU A 289 -8.83 22.26 11.57
N ILE A 290 -10.13 22.45 11.80
CA ILE A 290 -11.12 21.39 11.71
C ILE A 290 -11.56 21.28 10.24
N ASN A 291 -11.00 20.28 9.56
CA ASN A 291 -11.29 20.00 8.16
C ASN A 291 -12.40 18.96 8.02
N GLY A 292 -12.96 18.81 6.83
CA GLY A 292 -13.98 17.79 6.55
C GLY A 292 -13.58 16.36 6.93
N LYS A 293 -12.28 16.03 6.83
CA LYS A 293 -11.70 14.75 7.31
C LYS A 293 -12.06 14.45 8.76
N PHE A 294 -12.00 15.45 9.65
CA PHE A 294 -12.32 15.27 11.06
C PHE A 294 -13.75 14.78 11.25
N PHE A 295 -14.72 15.39 10.56
CA PHE A 295 -16.12 14.98 10.63
C PHE A 295 -16.34 13.57 10.07
N GLY A 296 -15.73 13.25 8.92
CA GLY A 296 -15.81 11.91 8.35
C GLY A 296 -15.24 10.83 9.27
N VAL A 297 -14.07 11.08 9.86
CA VAL A 297 -13.44 10.19 10.84
C VAL A 297 -14.28 10.07 12.12
N LEU A 298 -14.78 11.18 12.65
CA LEU A 298 -15.62 11.18 13.85
C LEU A 298 -16.91 10.38 13.67
N ILE A 299 -17.62 10.60 12.55
CA ILE A 299 -18.85 9.88 12.23
C ILE A 299 -18.55 8.38 12.07
N ALA A 300 -17.51 8.02 11.34
CA ALA A 300 -17.12 6.63 11.15
C ALA A 300 -16.77 5.95 12.48
N LEU A 301 -15.96 6.60 13.34
CA LEU A 301 -15.61 6.07 14.67
C LEU A 301 -16.83 5.90 15.58
N ALA A 302 -17.77 6.86 15.56
CA ALA A 302 -19.01 6.76 16.33
C ALA A 302 -19.87 5.57 15.89
N ILE A 303 -20.02 5.38 14.57
CA ILE A 303 -20.77 4.25 14.00
C ILE A 303 -20.06 2.93 14.32
N LEU A 304 -18.73 2.84 14.14
CA LEU A 304 -17.95 1.64 14.46
C LEU A 304 -18.07 1.26 15.92
N GLY A 305 -17.92 2.22 16.84
CA GLY A 305 -18.08 2.00 18.28
C GLY A 305 -19.48 1.53 18.64
N TRP A 306 -20.52 2.07 17.99
CA TRP A 306 -21.90 1.63 18.19
C TRP A 306 -22.14 0.21 17.68
N ILE A 307 -21.67 -0.14 16.48
CA ILE A 307 -21.79 -1.48 15.91
C ILE A 307 -21.03 -2.49 16.77
N LEU A 308 -19.80 -2.16 17.19
CA LEU A 308 -18.95 -3.02 18.01
C LEU A 308 -19.60 -3.33 19.37
N LYS A 309 -20.28 -2.35 19.98
CA LYS A 309 -20.96 -2.56 21.27
C LYS A 309 -22.32 -3.28 21.15
N LYS A 310 -23.07 -3.04 20.07
CA LYS A 310 -24.49 -3.44 19.98
C LYS A 310 -24.77 -4.60 19.04
N HIS A 311 -23.92 -4.81 18.03
CA HIS A 311 -24.23 -5.71 16.92
C HIS A 311 -23.20 -6.81 16.72
N LEU A 312 -21.94 -6.62 17.13
CA LEU A 312 -20.92 -7.68 17.13
C LEU A 312 -21.00 -8.49 18.42
N SER A 313 -20.86 -9.82 18.31
CA SER A 313 -20.70 -10.68 19.49
C SER A 313 -19.33 -10.47 20.13
N GLU A 314 -19.20 -10.95 21.36
CA GLU A 314 -17.95 -10.89 22.08
C GLU A 314 -16.83 -11.68 21.36
N ASP A 315 -17.13 -12.86 20.83
CA ASP A 315 -16.18 -13.67 20.07
C ASP A 315 -15.79 -13.02 18.73
N GLU A 316 -16.76 -12.46 18.00
CA GLU A 316 -16.48 -11.74 16.75
C GLU A 316 -15.58 -10.53 17.00
N THR A 317 -15.80 -9.81 18.11
CA THR A 317 -14.97 -8.66 18.51
C THR A 317 -13.57 -9.13 18.92
N ARG A 318 -13.47 -10.23 19.67
CA ARG A 318 -12.20 -10.82 20.09
C ARG A 318 -11.35 -11.23 18.89
N ASP A 319 -11.93 -11.98 17.96
CA ASP A 319 -11.25 -12.47 16.76
C ASP A 319 -10.83 -11.31 15.85
N PHE A 320 -11.72 -10.32 15.67
CA PHE A 320 -11.42 -9.11 14.90
C PHE A 320 -10.20 -8.35 15.46
N LEU A 321 -10.18 -8.09 16.77
CA LEU A 321 -9.10 -7.33 17.40
C LEU A 321 -7.79 -8.13 17.39
N TRP A 322 -7.85 -9.43 17.67
CA TRP A 322 -6.70 -10.30 17.62
C TRP A 322 -6.08 -10.38 16.23
N GLU A 323 -6.90 -10.58 15.19
CA GLU A 323 -6.42 -10.64 13.81
C GLU A 323 -5.83 -9.29 13.36
N SER A 324 -6.46 -8.18 13.75
CA SER A 324 -5.91 -6.84 13.50
C SER A 324 -4.53 -6.67 14.15
N TRP A 325 -4.40 -7.05 15.42
CA TRP A 325 -3.14 -6.97 16.17
C TRP A 325 -2.06 -7.92 15.64
N LYS A 326 -2.44 -9.11 15.19
CA LYS A 326 -1.54 -10.06 14.53
C LYS A 326 -0.93 -9.45 13.26
N PHE A 327 -1.74 -8.79 12.42
CA PHE A 327 -1.21 -8.08 11.25
C PHE A 327 -0.29 -6.92 11.64
N VAL A 328 -0.63 -6.15 12.68
CA VAL A 328 0.27 -5.10 13.20
C VAL A 328 1.62 -5.69 13.60
N LYS A 329 1.65 -6.75 14.42
CA LYS A 329 2.90 -7.39 14.88
C LYS A 329 3.73 -7.97 13.73
N GLN A 330 3.07 -8.47 12.69
CA GLN A 330 3.75 -9.06 11.53
C GLN A 330 4.32 -7.99 10.58
N ILE A 331 3.52 -6.96 10.27
CA ILE A 331 3.79 -6.03 9.18
C ILE A 331 4.54 -4.78 9.68
N PHE A 332 4.14 -4.23 10.82
CA PHE A 332 4.65 -2.94 11.29
C PHE A 332 6.17 -2.93 11.56
N PRO A 333 6.78 -3.94 12.23
CA PRO A 333 8.23 -3.94 12.45
C PRO A 333 9.02 -3.99 11.14
N LEU A 334 8.56 -4.80 10.17
CA LEU A 334 9.19 -4.89 8.85
C LEU A 334 9.08 -3.57 8.08
N LEU A 335 7.92 -2.91 8.20
CA LEU A 335 7.70 -1.60 7.61
C LEU A 335 8.65 -0.55 8.21
N VAL A 336 8.83 -0.53 9.54
CA VAL A 336 9.75 0.40 10.22
C VAL A 336 11.19 0.21 9.71
N VAL A 337 11.65 -1.04 9.61
CA VAL A 337 12.99 -1.35 9.09
C VAL A 337 13.13 -0.96 7.62
N GLY A 338 12.12 -1.27 6.80
CA GLY A 338 12.12 -0.93 5.37
C GLY A 338 12.17 0.57 5.12
N VAL A 339 11.30 1.35 5.78
CA VAL A 339 11.23 2.81 5.63
C VAL A 339 12.51 3.49 6.13
N PHE A 340 13.09 3.00 7.24
CA PHE A 340 14.39 3.48 7.72
C PHE A 340 15.50 3.22 6.70
N ALA A 341 15.60 1.98 6.20
CA ALA A 341 16.62 1.59 5.23
C ALA A 341 16.49 2.39 3.92
N VAL A 342 15.26 2.61 3.44
CA VAL A 342 14.99 3.47 2.29
C VAL A 342 15.45 4.90 2.53
N GLY A 343 15.19 5.48 3.71
CA GLY A 343 15.66 6.82 4.08
C GLY A 343 17.18 6.95 4.07
N VAL A 344 17.90 5.91 4.54
CA VAL A 344 19.37 5.84 4.47
C VAL A 344 19.85 5.79 3.01
N ILE A 345 19.22 4.94 2.18
CA ILE A 345 19.63 4.74 0.79
C ILE A 345 19.35 5.98 -0.06
N ARG A 346 18.24 6.69 0.20
CA ARG A 346 17.86 7.90 -0.52
C ARG A 346 18.95 8.97 -0.48
N GLU A 347 19.65 9.11 0.64
CA GLU A 347 20.74 10.09 0.79
C GLU A 347 21.98 9.74 -0.05
N LEU A 348 22.07 8.51 -0.57
CA LEU A 348 23.12 8.07 -1.49
C LEU A 348 22.79 8.34 -2.96
N ILE A 349 21.53 8.61 -3.30
CA ILE A 349 21.06 8.76 -4.68
C ILE A 349 21.31 10.19 -5.15
N LYS A 350 22.09 10.32 -6.22
CA LYS A 350 22.36 11.62 -6.85
C LYS A 350 21.51 11.83 -8.10
N PRO A 351 20.94 13.03 -8.32
CA PRO A 351 20.18 13.36 -9.51
C PRO A 351 20.93 13.11 -10.82
N GLU A 352 22.25 13.33 -10.85
CA GLU A 352 23.07 13.15 -12.06
C GLU A 352 23.09 11.71 -12.58
N TRP A 353 22.89 10.72 -11.70
CA TRP A 353 22.83 9.30 -12.12
C TRP A 353 21.55 8.99 -12.90
N ILE A 354 20.48 9.75 -12.67
CA ILE A 354 19.18 9.52 -13.27
C ILE A 354 19.24 9.87 -14.76
N GLU A 355 19.84 11.01 -15.11
CA GLU A 355 20.03 11.39 -16.52
C GLU A 355 20.97 10.43 -17.24
N ALA A 356 22.10 10.08 -16.61
CA ALA A 356 23.13 9.24 -17.22
C ALA A 356 22.64 7.80 -17.51
N LEU A 357 21.84 7.22 -16.61
CA LEU A 357 21.34 5.85 -16.75
C LEU A 357 19.99 5.78 -17.49
N ALA A 358 19.09 6.73 -17.25
CA ALA A 358 17.70 6.66 -17.68
C ALA A 358 17.28 7.77 -18.68
N GLY A 359 18.23 8.53 -19.24
CA GLY A 359 17.95 9.59 -20.22
C GLY A 359 17.53 9.11 -21.62
N ARG A 360 17.53 7.79 -21.89
CA ARG A 360 17.08 7.22 -23.17
C ARG A 360 16.21 5.98 -22.95
N ASN A 361 15.34 5.68 -23.92
CA ASN A 361 14.57 4.45 -23.93
C ASN A 361 15.42 3.22 -24.31
N THR A 362 16.16 2.67 -23.34
CA THR A 362 16.97 1.47 -23.52
C THR A 362 16.61 0.42 -22.47
N LEU A 363 16.99 -0.83 -22.68
CA LEU A 363 16.80 -1.88 -21.68
C LEU A 363 17.44 -1.49 -20.34
N LEU A 364 18.67 -0.97 -20.37
CA LEU A 364 19.38 -0.51 -19.18
C LEU A 364 18.68 0.68 -18.52
N GLY A 365 18.18 1.65 -19.29
CA GLY A 365 17.46 2.79 -18.74
C GLY A 365 16.17 2.39 -18.04
N ASN A 366 15.40 1.47 -18.65
CA ASN A 366 14.17 0.96 -18.04
C ASN A 366 14.45 0.09 -16.80
N LEU A 367 15.48 -0.76 -16.83
CA LEU A 367 15.93 -1.51 -15.66
C LEU A 367 16.40 -0.58 -14.54
N ALA A 368 17.12 0.49 -14.87
CA ALA A 368 17.50 1.52 -13.90
C ALA A 368 16.27 2.17 -13.28
N GLY A 369 15.24 2.50 -14.08
CA GLY A 369 13.94 2.97 -13.59
C GLY A 369 13.28 2.01 -12.59
N VAL A 370 13.27 0.71 -12.89
CA VAL A 370 12.75 -0.32 -11.97
C VAL A 370 13.57 -0.40 -10.68
N VAL A 371 14.90 -0.41 -10.76
CA VAL A 371 15.79 -0.44 -9.60
C VAL A 371 15.61 0.82 -8.75
N PHE A 372 15.44 1.99 -9.37
CA PHE A 372 15.08 3.21 -8.67
C PHE A 372 13.76 3.05 -7.92
N GLY A 373 12.72 2.46 -8.53
CA GLY A 373 11.45 2.19 -7.85
C GLY A 373 11.57 1.28 -6.63
N VAL A 374 12.46 0.27 -6.66
CA VAL A 374 12.70 -0.61 -5.50
C VAL A 374 13.14 0.18 -4.24
N PHE A 375 13.92 1.26 -4.45
CA PHE A 375 14.54 2.02 -3.36
C PHE A 375 13.92 3.40 -3.13
N MET A 376 13.23 3.98 -4.11
CA MET A 376 12.66 5.33 -4.06
C MET A 376 11.16 5.32 -3.82
N TYR A 377 10.76 4.67 -2.72
CA TYR A 377 9.37 4.61 -2.30
C TYR A 377 8.81 5.99 -1.99
N PHE A 378 7.83 6.43 -2.79
CA PHE A 378 7.04 7.60 -2.47
C PHE A 378 5.56 7.28 -2.28
N PRO A 379 4.88 7.99 -1.35
CA PRO A 379 3.44 8.03 -1.37
C PRO A 379 2.95 8.48 -2.74
N THR A 380 1.87 7.87 -3.22
CA THR A 380 1.30 8.11 -4.57
C THR A 380 1.09 9.59 -4.92
N LEU A 381 0.87 10.43 -3.93
CA LEU A 381 0.64 11.87 -4.09
C LEU A 381 1.93 12.67 -4.29
N VAL A 382 3.06 12.14 -3.84
CA VAL A 382 4.42 12.71 -3.97
C VAL A 382 5.16 12.02 -5.13
N GLU A 383 4.70 10.85 -5.57
CA GLU A 383 5.25 10.13 -6.71
C GLU A 383 5.22 10.98 -8.00
N VAL A 384 4.10 11.62 -8.33
CA VAL A 384 3.94 12.38 -9.59
C VAL A 384 4.83 13.64 -9.66
N PRO A 385 4.93 14.50 -8.63
CA PRO A 385 5.83 15.66 -8.67
C PRO A 385 7.30 15.26 -8.76
N ILE A 386 7.68 14.15 -8.11
CA ILE A 386 9.03 13.61 -8.22
C ILE A 386 9.28 13.03 -9.61
N ALA A 387 8.31 12.32 -10.18
CA ALA A 387 8.39 11.85 -11.56
C ALA A 387 8.54 13.03 -12.55
N GLN A 388 7.82 14.13 -12.32
CA GLN A 388 7.99 15.37 -13.08
C GLN A 388 9.39 15.99 -12.88
N MET A 389 9.93 15.95 -11.67
CA MET A 389 11.30 16.39 -11.40
C MET A 389 12.32 15.55 -12.20
N PHE A 390 12.17 14.22 -12.24
CA PHE A 390 13.07 13.37 -13.03
C PHE A 390 12.99 13.67 -14.53
N LEU A 391 11.79 13.96 -15.05
CA LEU A 391 11.64 14.45 -16.43
C LEU A 391 12.38 15.76 -16.67
N ASN A 392 12.27 16.71 -15.74
CA ASN A 392 12.98 18.00 -15.84
C ASN A 392 14.51 17.84 -15.75
N LEU A 393 14.98 16.79 -15.08
CA LEU A 393 16.39 16.39 -15.00
C LEU A 393 16.85 15.55 -16.20
N GLY A 394 16.00 15.36 -17.22
CA GLY A 394 16.37 14.67 -18.47
C GLY A 394 16.07 13.17 -18.50
N MET A 395 15.36 12.60 -17.52
CA MET A 395 14.91 11.21 -17.58
C MET A 395 13.94 11.00 -18.75
N HIS A 396 14.07 9.88 -19.47
CA HIS A 396 13.18 9.56 -20.56
C HIS A 396 11.81 9.06 -20.05
N ARG A 397 10.73 9.38 -20.78
CA ARG A 397 9.34 9.01 -20.42
C ARG A 397 9.11 7.49 -20.31
N GLY A 398 9.87 6.68 -21.07
CA GLY A 398 9.86 5.21 -21.00
C GLY A 398 10.34 4.67 -19.64
N PRO A 399 11.63 4.87 -19.28
CA PRO A 399 12.16 4.58 -17.95
C PRO A 399 11.34 5.15 -16.79
N LEU A 400 10.74 6.33 -16.98
CA LEU A 400 9.83 6.92 -16.00
C LEU A 400 8.59 6.06 -15.77
N LEU A 401 7.96 5.54 -16.83
CA LEU A 401 6.83 4.62 -16.67
C LEU A 401 7.26 3.31 -15.98
N ALA A 402 8.43 2.78 -16.33
CA ALA A 402 8.99 1.60 -15.67
C ALA A 402 9.17 1.84 -14.16
N TYR A 403 9.65 3.02 -13.78
CA TYR A 403 9.73 3.48 -12.40
C TYR A 403 8.35 3.55 -11.72
N LEU A 404 7.38 4.24 -12.32
CA LEU A 404 6.01 4.42 -11.80
C LEU A 404 5.20 3.10 -11.65
N MET A 405 5.61 2.06 -12.38
CA MET A 405 5.02 0.71 -12.29
C MET A 405 5.80 -0.26 -11.40
N ALA A 406 6.98 0.14 -10.93
CA ALA A 406 7.81 -0.67 -10.04
C ALA A 406 7.79 -0.14 -8.61
N ASP A 407 7.68 1.17 -8.43
CA ASP A 407 7.81 1.85 -7.14
C ASP A 407 6.86 1.30 -6.06
N PRO A 408 5.53 1.28 -6.25
CA PRO A 408 4.65 0.75 -5.23
C PRO A 408 4.86 -0.75 -4.95
N GLU A 409 5.12 -1.55 -5.98
CA GLU A 409 5.04 -3.01 -5.92
C GLU A 409 6.35 -3.67 -5.51
N LEU A 410 7.48 -3.11 -5.93
CA LEU A 410 8.83 -3.63 -5.68
C LEU A 410 9.58 -2.90 -4.57
N SER A 411 8.93 -1.94 -3.91
CA SER A 411 9.56 -1.32 -2.75
C SER A 411 10.03 -2.36 -1.73
N LEU A 412 11.20 -2.12 -1.13
CA LEU A 412 11.82 -3.08 -0.20
C LEU A 412 10.85 -3.54 0.89
N GLN A 413 10.07 -2.63 1.47
CA GLN A 413 9.04 -2.98 2.45
C GLN A 413 7.97 -3.92 1.88
N SER A 414 7.46 -3.66 0.68
CA SER A 414 6.43 -4.50 0.03
C SER A 414 6.95 -5.92 -0.19
N ILE A 415 8.21 -6.04 -0.64
CA ILE A 415 8.88 -7.33 -0.84
C ILE A 415 8.99 -8.10 0.48
N LEU A 416 9.51 -7.46 1.53
CA LEU A 416 9.70 -8.07 2.83
C LEU A 416 8.38 -8.55 3.43
N ILE A 417 7.34 -7.73 3.39
CA ILE A 417 6.05 -8.07 3.97
C ILE A 417 5.37 -9.17 3.13
N THR A 418 5.35 -9.05 1.80
CA THR A 418 4.77 -10.07 0.91
C THR A 418 5.43 -11.43 1.10
N ALA A 419 6.76 -11.46 1.28
CA ALA A 419 7.50 -12.68 1.57
C ALA A 419 7.07 -13.37 2.87
N THR A 420 6.57 -12.63 3.87
CA THR A 420 6.00 -13.22 5.09
C THR A 420 4.58 -13.75 4.93
N ILE A 421 3.84 -13.29 3.91
CA ILE A 421 2.44 -13.67 3.66
C ILE A 421 2.36 -14.92 2.77
N ILE A 422 3.04 -14.90 1.62
CA ILE A 422 2.98 -15.99 0.62
C ILE A 422 4.22 -16.87 0.58
N GLY A 423 5.23 -16.56 1.40
CA GLY A 423 6.52 -17.25 1.43
C GLY A 423 7.55 -16.67 0.46
N ARG A 424 8.83 -16.88 0.79
CA ARG A 424 9.98 -16.26 0.09
C ARG A 424 10.05 -16.62 -1.40
N LEU A 425 9.83 -17.88 -1.75
CA LEU A 425 9.93 -18.33 -3.14
C LEU A 425 8.88 -17.65 -4.04
N LYS A 426 7.62 -17.62 -3.58
CA LYS A 426 6.53 -16.96 -4.31
C LYS A 426 6.77 -15.46 -4.41
N ALA A 427 7.21 -14.83 -3.32
CA ALA A 427 7.50 -13.39 -3.31
C ALA A 427 8.64 -13.02 -4.27
N TRP A 428 9.77 -13.73 -4.28
CA TRP A 428 10.86 -13.44 -5.23
C TRP A 428 10.48 -13.72 -6.69
N THR A 429 9.64 -14.72 -6.92
CA THR A 429 9.07 -14.98 -8.26
C THR A 429 8.18 -13.82 -8.69
N TYR A 430 7.32 -13.32 -7.80
CA TYR A 430 6.51 -12.12 -8.03
C TYR A 430 7.38 -10.90 -8.34
N VAL A 431 8.42 -10.65 -7.54
CA VAL A 431 9.36 -9.54 -7.75
C VAL A 431 10.02 -9.60 -9.11
N PHE A 432 10.49 -10.78 -9.53
CA PHE A 432 11.08 -10.97 -10.85
C PHE A 432 10.09 -10.62 -11.97
N TRP A 433 8.85 -11.10 -11.87
CA TRP A 433 7.84 -10.81 -12.89
C TRP A 433 7.47 -9.34 -12.92
N VAL A 434 7.24 -8.72 -11.77
CA VAL A 434 6.96 -7.27 -11.72
C VAL A 434 8.11 -6.48 -12.35
N ALA A 435 9.37 -6.79 -11.99
CA ALA A 435 10.53 -6.09 -12.56
C ALA A 435 10.60 -6.23 -14.08
N LEU A 436 10.38 -7.44 -14.60
CA LEU A 436 10.35 -7.72 -16.03
C LEU A 436 9.23 -6.94 -16.73
N PHE A 437 8.01 -7.04 -16.22
CA PHE A 437 6.83 -6.43 -16.83
C PHE A 437 6.86 -4.90 -16.74
N SER A 438 7.37 -4.30 -15.66
CA SER A 438 7.57 -2.85 -15.56
C SER A 438 8.65 -2.36 -16.51
N THR A 439 9.73 -3.13 -16.69
CA THR A 439 10.76 -2.84 -17.73
C THR A 439 10.16 -2.88 -19.13
N LEU A 440 9.34 -3.90 -19.43
CA LEU A 440 8.64 -4.02 -20.70
C LEU A 440 7.65 -2.88 -20.91
N ALA A 441 6.93 -2.47 -19.87
CA ALA A 441 6.00 -1.33 -19.94
C ALA A 441 6.71 -0.07 -20.40
N GLY A 442 7.82 0.25 -19.74
CA GLY A 442 8.61 1.43 -20.09
C GLY A 442 9.23 1.36 -21.48
N LEU A 443 9.70 0.18 -21.92
CA LEU A 443 10.20 -0.02 -23.29
C LEU A 443 9.10 0.18 -24.35
N ILE A 444 7.92 -0.41 -24.14
CA ILE A 444 6.77 -0.34 -25.04
C ILE A 444 6.28 1.10 -25.14
N TYR A 445 6.07 1.75 -24.00
CA TYR A 445 5.61 3.13 -23.95
C TYR A 445 6.66 4.11 -24.48
N GLY A 446 7.93 3.93 -24.10
CA GLY A 446 9.02 4.74 -24.62
C GLY A 446 9.12 4.63 -26.15
N ALA A 447 8.97 3.43 -26.71
CA ALA A 447 9.02 3.25 -28.16
C ALA A 447 7.86 3.98 -28.86
N TRP A 448 6.67 3.96 -28.26
CA TRP A 448 5.53 4.73 -28.75
C TRP A 448 5.80 6.24 -28.75
N VAL A 449 6.36 6.76 -27.65
CA VAL A 449 6.74 8.18 -27.51
C VAL A 449 7.84 8.57 -28.49
N ASP A 450 8.79 7.67 -28.77
CA ASP A 450 9.89 7.86 -29.73
C ASP A 450 9.42 7.82 -31.21
N GLY A 451 8.11 7.68 -31.46
CA GLY A 451 7.52 7.71 -32.80
C GLY A 451 7.35 6.34 -33.46
N ALA A 452 7.47 5.23 -32.72
CA ALA A 452 7.12 3.92 -33.27
C ALA A 452 5.63 3.89 -33.62
N SER A 453 5.31 3.31 -34.79
CA SER A 453 3.93 3.19 -35.23
C SER A 453 3.08 2.42 -34.21
N PHE A 454 1.83 2.86 -34.00
CA PHE A 454 0.87 2.17 -33.14
C PHE A 454 0.71 0.68 -33.52
N GLY A 455 0.87 0.34 -34.81
CA GLY A 455 0.88 -1.02 -35.31
C GLY A 455 2.04 -1.87 -34.79
N LEU A 456 3.26 -1.32 -34.71
CA LEU A 456 4.42 -2.01 -34.13
C LEU A 456 4.26 -2.22 -32.63
N VAL A 457 3.77 -1.22 -31.90
CA VAL A 457 3.53 -1.31 -30.45
C VAL A 457 2.45 -2.35 -30.15
N SER A 458 1.36 -2.34 -30.91
CA SER A 458 0.28 -3.33 -30.81
C SER A 458 0.76 -4.74 -31.19
N LEU A 459 1.64 -4.85 -32.18
CA LEU A 459 2.27 -6.11 -32.56
C LEU A 459 3.17 -6.64 -31.45
N TYR A 460 4.01 -5.81 -30.83
CA TYR A 460 4.85 -6.23 -29.70
C TYR A 460 4.00 -6.70 -28.52
N LEU A 461 2.94 -5.95 -28.18
CA LEU A 461 2.02 -6.34 -27.13
C LEU A 461 1.32 -7.66 -27.47
N PHE A 462 0.85 -7.82 -28.71
CA PHE A 462 0.18 -9.04 -29.17
C PHE A 462 1.12 -10.24 -29.18
N VAL A 463 2.33 -10.09 -29.70
CA VAL A 463 3.36 -11.15 -29.72
C VAL A 463 3.73 -11.53 -28.29
N PHE A 464 3.90 -10.57 -27.39
CA PHE A 464 4.17 -10.83 -25.99
C PHE A 464 3.01 -11.57 -25.31
N LEU A 465 1.77 -11.13 -25.50
CA LEU A 465 0.58 -11.79 -24.96
C LEU A 465 0.38 -13.18 -25.56
N ALA A 466 0.71 -13.38 -26.85
CA ALA A 466 0.63 -14.67 -27.52
C ALA A 466 1.72 -15.63 -27.04
N LEU A 467 2.96 -15.16 -26.88
CA LEU A 467 4.06 -15.93 -26.30
C LEU A 467 3.76 -16.30 -24.86
N LEU A 468 3.26 -15.35 -24.07
CA LEU A 468 2.84 -15.60 -22.70
C LEU A 468 1.72 -16.64 -22.68
N SER A 469 0.66 -16.46 -23.46
CA SER A 469 -0.46 -17.41 -23.55
C SER A 469 0.00 -18.80 -24.02
N GLY A 470 0.93 -18.87 -24.97
CA GLY A 470 1.52 -20.11 -25.47
C GLY A 470 2.38 -20.81 -24.41
N LEU A 471 3.22 -20.07 -23.69
CA LEU A 471 4.00 -20.59 -22.55
C LEU A 471 3.08 -21.10 -21.45
N LEU A 472 2.10 -20.30 -21.06
CA LEU A 472 1.11 -20.67 -20.04
C LEU A 472 0.32 -21.92 -20.45
N TRP A 473 -0.07 -22.02 -21.73
CA TRP A 473 -0.74 -23.21 -22.28
C TRP A 473 0.18 -24.43 -22.26
N PHE A 474 1.44 -24.29 -22.70
CA PHE A 474 2.42 -25.37 -22.72
C PHE A 474 2.72 -25.91 -21.31
N PHE A 475 2.95 -25.02 -20.34
CA PHE A 475 3.17 -25.42 -18.94
C PHE A 475 1.93 -26.04 -18.33
N ASN A 476 0.74 -25.50 -18.60
CA ASN A 476 -0.52 -26.10 -18.15
C ASN A 476 -0.70 -27.51 -18.74
N HIS A 477 -0.45 -27.70 -20.04
CA HIS A 477 -0.59 -29.01 -20.69
C HIS A 477 0.43 -30.04 -20.17
N ARG A 478 1.69 -29.63 -19.95
CA ARG A 478 2.74 -30.50 -19.41
C ARG A 478 2.46 -30.91 -17.95
N ASN A 479 1.94 -29.99 -17.14
CA ASN A 479 1.62 -30.27 -15.73
C ASN A 479 0.34 -31.10 -15.56
N THR A 480 -0.67 -30.91 -16.41
CA THR A 480 -1.86 -31.78 -16.42
C THR A 480 -1.50 -33.22 -16.81
N ARG A 481 -0.56 -33.42 -17.74
CA ARG A 481 -0.01 -34.76 -18.05
C ARG A 481 0.75 -35.38 -16.87
N LYS A 482 1.54 -34.60 -16.12
CA LYS A 482 2.24 -35.13 -14.93
C LYS A 482 1.29 -35.57 -13.82
N MET A 483 0.18 -34.85 -13.59
CA MET A 483 -0.83 -35.26 -12.59
C MET A 483 -1.65 -36.47 -13.03
N ALA A 484 -1.91 -36.62 -14.33
CA ALA A 484 -2.60 -37.81 -14.86
C ALA A 484 -1.76 -39.10 -14.82
N ILE A 485 -0.45 -39.00 -14.54
CA ILE A 485 0.47 -40.14 -14.40
C ILE A 485 0.74 -40.44 -12.90
N ALA A 486 0.38 -39.53 -12.00
CA ALA A 486 0.58 -39.65 -10.55
C ALA A 486 -0.66 -40.17 -9.78
N HIS A 487 -1.77 -40.35 -10.48
CA HIS A 487 -2.93 -41.14 -10.08
C HIS A 487 -2.94 -42.43 -10.90
#